data_AF-A0A0C4YS65-F1
#
_entry.id   AF-A0A0C4YS65-F1
#
_cell.length_a   1.000
_cell.length_b   1.000
_cell.length_c   1.000
_cell.angle_alpha   90.00
_cell.angle_beta   90.00
_cell.angle_gamma   90.00
#
_symmetry.space_group_name_H-M   'P 1'
#
loop_
_entity.id
_entity.type
_entity.pdbx_description
1 polymer ?
#
loop_
_entity_poly.entity_id
_entity_poly.type
_entity_poly.pdbx_seq_one_letter_code
_entity_poly.pdbx_strand_id
1 'polypeptide(L)'
;MNAFNEIRANYGGMHLGISLLLALGLLSKAWRKPSMWINVVFTSGLVLGRLVSISADGWPNDLVRMLLGIEAAAAFTGLALLCFLNKHDARSSMR
;
A
#
# COMPACT_ATOMS: atom_id res chain seq x y z
N MET A 1 -4.00 24.73 16.29
CA MET A 1 -4.20 23.53 15.44
C MET A 1 -4.97 22.49 16.25
N ASN A 2 -6.11 22.01 15.73
CA ASN A 2 -7.00 21.13 16.49
C ASN A 2 -6.60 19.67 16.24
N ALA A 3 -6.21 18.89 17.26
CA ALA A 3 -5.66 17.54 17.08
C ALA A 3 -6.61 16.59 16.33
N PHE A 4 -7.93 16.76 16.51
CA PHE A 4 -8.94 16.02 15.77
C PHE A 4 -8.94 16.31 14.26
N ASN A 5 -8.50 17.50 13.84
CA ASN A 5 -8.40 17.84 12.43
C ASN A 5 -7.33 17.00 11.74
N GLU A 6 -6.14 16.89 12.36
CA GLU A 6 -5.03 16.07 11.86
C GLU A 6 -5.42 14.59 11.79
N ILE A 7 -6.10 14.08 12.83
CA ILE A 7 -6.55 12.67 12.85
C ILE A 7 -7.55 12.39 11.71
N ARG A 8 -8.55 13.25 11.51
CA ARG A 8 -9.54 13.07 10.43
C ARG A 8 -8.92 13.19 9.04
N ALA A 9 -7.95 14.09 8.87
CA ALA A 9 -7.26 14.23 7.59
C ALA A 9 -6.39 13.00 7.28
N ASN A 10 -5.55 12.55 8.22
CA ASN A 10 -4.59 11.47 7.99
C ASN A 10 -5.23 10.08 8.05
N TYR A 11 -6.09 9.80 9.03
CA TYR A 11 -6.70 8.48 9.18
C TYR A 11 -8.04 8.34 8.44
N GLY A 12 -8.70 9.47 8.15
CA GLY A 12 -9.93 9.48 7.36
C GLY A 12 -9.66 9.81 5.90
N GLY A 13 -9.41 11.09 5.60
CA GLY A 13 -9.33 11.62 4.25
C GLY A 13 -8.26 10.98 3.38
N MET A 14 -7.03 10.83 3.90
CA MET A 14 -5.92 10.21 3.17
C MET A 14 -6.22 8.75 2.82
N HIS A 15 -6.72 7.97 3.78
CA HIS A 15 -7.06 6.56 3.56
C HIS A 15 -8.23 6.40 2.58
N LEU A 16 -9.24 7.28 2.65
CA LEU A 16 -10.34 7.33 1.68
C LEU A 16 -9.82 7.66 0.27
N GLY A 17 -8.93 8.65 0.15
CA GLY A 17 -8.34 9.03 -1.13
C GLY A 17 -7.53 7.90 -1.77
N ILE A 18 -6.68 7.24 -0.99
CA ILE A 18 -5.92 6.05 -1.44
C ILE A 18 -6.88 4.94 -1.87
N SER A 19 -7.90 4.65 -1.06
CA SER A 19 -8.89 3.60 -1.35
C SER A 19 -9.65 3.88 -2.66
N LEU A 20 -10.00 5.14 -2.91
CA LEU A 20 -10.65 5.53 -4.16
C LEU A 20 -9.72 5.33 -5.37
N LEU A 21 -8.45 5.70 -5.26
CA LEU A 21 -7.47 5.46 -6.32
C LEU A 21 -7.27 3.95 -6.57
N LEU A 22 -7.27 3.12 -5.52
CA LEU A 22 -7.23 1.67 -5.66
C LEU A 22 -8.48 1.13 -6.36
N ALA A 23 -9.66 1.63 -6.00
CA ALA A 23 -10.93 1.27 -6.65
C ALA A 23 -10.95 1.67 -8.13
N LEU A 24 -10.39 2.83 -8.49
CA LEU A 24 -10.24 3.23 -9.90
C LEU A 24 -9.35 2.27 -10.70
N GLY A 25 -8.31 1.71 -10.08
CA GLY A 25 -7.47 0.69 -10.69
C GLY A 25 -8.19 -0.63 -10.95
N LEU A 26 -9.24 -0.94 -10.19
CA LEU A 26 -10.12 -2.08 -10.44
C LEU A 26 -11.06 -1.82 -11.63
N LEU A 27 -11.60 -0.61 -11.72
CA LEU A 27 -12.60 -0.24 -12.73
C LEU A 27 -12.00 0.11 -14.10
N SER A 28 -10.76 0.60 -14.15
CA SER A 28 -10.12 1.07 -15.38
C SER A 28 -8.72 0.49 -15.58
N LYS A 29 -8.50 -0.12 -16.75
CA LYS A 29 -7.18 -0.65 -17.15
C LYS A 29 -6.10 0.44 -17.17
N ALA A 30 -6.46 1.68 -17.51
CA ALA A 30 -5.53 2.81 -17.54
C ALA A 30 -4.99 3.14 -16.13
N TRP A 31 -5.80 2.96 -15.10
CA TRP A 31 -5.45 3.27 -13.71
C TRP A 31 -4.86 2.08 -12.95
N ARG A 32 -4.92 0.87 -13.51
CA ARG A 32 -4.50 -0.36 -12.83
C ARG A 32 -3.02 -0.34 -12.42
N LYS A 33 -2.13 0.16 -13.27
CA LYS A 33 -0.70 0.34 -12.94
C LYS A 33 -0.44 1.35 -11.83
N PRO A 34 -0.90 2.62 -11.94
CA PRO A 34 -0.66 3.60 -10.87
C PRO A 34 -1.28 3.18 -9.53
N SER A 35 -2.45 2.55 -9.54
CA SER A 35 -3.06 2.00 -8.32
C SER A 35 -2.23 0.87 -7.71
N MET A 36 -1.66 -0.03 -8.51
CA MET A 36 -0.77 -1.08 -8.00
C MET A 36 0.54 -0.51 -7.44
N TRP A 37 1.11 0.51 -8.10
CA TRP A 37 2.28 1.20 -7.58
C TRP A 37 2.02 1.86 -6.23
N ILE A 38 0.91 2.59 -6.08
CA ILE A 38 0.60 3.24 -4.80
C ILE A 38 0.40 2.20 -3.70
N ASN A 39 -0.28 1.08 -4.00
CA ASN A 39 -0.47 0.00 -3.04
C ASN A 39 0.87 -0.55 -2.53
N VAL A 40 1.79 -0.85 -3.44
CA VAL A 40 3.11 -1.40 -3.10
C VAL A 40 3.93 -0.39 -2.31
N VAL A 41 4.03 0.85 -2.77
CA VAL A 41 4.83 1.89 -2.10
C VAL A 41 4.27 2.19 -0.71
N PHE A 42 2.95 2.29 -0.57
CA PHE A 42 2.30 2.58 0.71
C PHE A 42 2.50 1.44 1.71
N THR A 43 2.20 0.19 1.31
CA THR A 43 2.33 -0.98 2.20
C THR A 43 3.79 -1.29 2.56
N SER A 44 4.72 -1.20 1.59
CA SER A 44 6.15 -1.38 1.87
C SER A 44 6.70 -0.27 2.77
N GLY A 45 6.25 0.98 2.59
CA GLY A 45 6.59 2.09 3.49
C GLY A 45 6.12 1.84 4.94
N LEU A 46 4.92 1.30 5.13
CA LEU A 46 4.42 0.91 6.46
C LEU A 46 5.28 -0.21 7.07
N VAL A 47 5.56 -1.27 6.31
CA VAL A 47 6.40 -2.38 6.78
C VAL A 47 7.79 -1.87 7.18
N LEU A 48 8.43 -1.05 6.35
CA LEU A 48 9.74 -0.47 6.66
C LEU A 48 9.69 0.44 7.89
N GLY A 49 8.68 1.31 7.99
CA GLY A 49 8.48 2.16 9.17
C GLY A 49 8.28 1.36 10.45
N ARG A 50 7.54 0.25 10.38
CA ARG A 50 7.37 -0.68 11.50
C ARG A 50 8.67 -1.38 11.86
N LEU A 51 9.46 -1.83 10.89
CA LEU A 51 10.78 -2.43 11.16
C LEU A 51 11.72 -1.44 11.86
N VAL A 52 11.71 -0.18 11.43
CA VAL A 52 12.46 0.89 12.12
C VAL A 52 11.95 1.11 13.54
N SER A 53 10.64 1.22 13.75
CA SER A 53 10.07 1.36 15.10
C SER A 53 10.38 0.15 15.99
N ILE A 54 10.37 -1.07 15.45
CA ILE A 54 10.74 -2.28 16.22
C ILE A 54 12.21 -2.21 16.66
N SER A 55 13.09 -1.71 15.78
CA SER A 55 14.50 -1.54 16.10
C SER A 55 14.78 -0.42 17.12
N ALA A 56 13.93 0.61 17.16
CA ALA A 56 14.09 1.77 18.04
C ALA A 56 13.35 1.62 19.38
N ASP A 57 12.07 1.23 19.34
CA ASP A 57 11.15 1.21 20.48
C ASP A 57 10.99 -0.20 21.09
N GLY A 58 11.55 -1.23 20.45
CA GLY A 58 11.47 -2.62 20.90
C GLY A 58 10.23 -3.37 20.40
N TRP A 59 9.93 -4.50 21.05
CA TRP A 59 8.94 -5.46 20.53
C TRP A 59 7.49 -4.95 20.68
N PRO A 60 6.69 -4.94 19.60
CA PRO A 60 5.37 -4.34 19.62
C PRO A 60 4.29 -5.31 20.09
N ASN A 61 3.14 -4.75 20.47
CA ASN A 61 1.95 -5.48 20.90
C ASN A 61 1.39 -6.41 19.79
N ASP A 62 0.64 -7.43 20.19
CA ASP A 62 0.10 -8.49 19.32
C ASP A 62 -0.71 -7.95 18.13
N LEU A 63 -1.51 -6.91 18.33
CA LEU A 63 -2.28 -6.26 17.26
C LEU A 63 -1.38 -5.64 16.18
N VAL A 64 -0.32 -4.94 16.60
CA VAL A 64 0.62 -4.30 15.67
C VAL A 64 1.39 -5.36 14.89
N ARG A 65 1.67 -6.50 15.51
CA ARG A 65 2.34 -7.63 14.89
C ARG A 65 1.46 -8.31 13.83
N MET A 66 0.17 -8.47 14.11
CA MET A 66 -0.80 -8.95 13.12
C MET A 66 -0.95 -7.97 11.94
N LEU A 67 -1.04 -6.67 12.22
CA LEU A 67 -1.08 -5.61 11.20
C LEU A 67 0.16 -5.65 10.30
N LEU A 68 1.36 -5.77 10.89
CA LEU A 68 2.61 -5.91 10.15
C LEU A 68 2.59 -7.12 9.21
N GLY A 69 2.04 -8.26 9.67
CA GLY A 69 1.86 -9.44 8.83
C GLY A 69 0.94 -9.18 7.63
N ILE A 70 -0.17 -8.47 7.84
CA ILE A 70 -1.10 -8.08 6.77
C ILE A 70 -0.45 -7.09 5.80
N GLU A 71 0.23 -6.06 6.31
CA GLU A 71 0.95 -5.06 5.52
C GLU A 71 2.03 -5.73 4.65
N ALA A 72 2.79 -6.68 5.21
CA ALA A 72 3.80 -7.44 4.48
C ALA A 72 3.19 -8.34 3.40
N ALA A 73 2.10 -9.04 3.70
CA ALA A 73 1.39 -9.86 2.72
C ALA A 73 0.82 -9.00 1.57
N ALA A 74 0.24 -7.84 1.89
CA ALA A 74 -0.27 -6.89 0.91
C ALA A 74 0.85 -6.31 0.02
N ALA A 75 2.01 -5.97 0.61
CA ALA A 75 3.16 -5.50 -0.14
C ALA A 75 3.70 -6.58 -1.10
N PHE A 76 3.85 -7.81 -0.61
CA PHE A 76 4.36 -8.92 -1.42
C PHE A 76 3.43 -9.30 -2.57
N THR A 77 2.13 -9.45 -2.28
CA THR A 77 1.13 -9.77 -3.31
C THR A 77 0.96 -8.64 -4.32
N GLY A 78 0.96 -7.38 -3.86
CA GLY A 78 0.92 -6.21 -4.74
C GLY A 78 2.13 -6.13 -5.66
N LEU A 79 3.34 -6.38 -5.14
CA LEU A 79 4.56 -6.36 -5.92
C LEU A 79 4.58 -7.50 -6.96
N ALA A 80 4.20 -8.70 -6.54
CA ALA A 80 4.09 -9.85 -7.44
C ALA A 80 3.13 -9.54 -8.60
N LEU A 81 1.92 -9.05 -8.30
CA LEU A 81 0.92 -8.68 -9.30
C LEU A 81 1.40 -7.56 -10.24
N LEU A 82 2.09 -6.55 -9.70
CA LEU A 82 2.67 -5.47 -10.50
C LEU A 82 3.75 -5.98 -11.46
N CYS A 83 4.62 -6.90 -11.00
CA CYS A 83 5.61 -7.57 -11.84
C CYS A 83 4.95 -8.41 -12.94
N PHE A 84 3.87 -9.14 -12.64
CA PHE A 84 3.11 -9.88 -13.64
C PHE A 84 2.44 -8.95 -14.67
N LEU A 85 1.87 -7.83 -14.22
CA LEU A 85 1.22 -6.84 -15.07
C LEU A 85 2.22 -6.22 -16.06
N ASN A 86 3.42 -5.86 -15.59
CA ASN A 86 4.47 -5.32 -16.45
C ASN A 86 4.97 -6.34 -17.49
N LYS A 87 5.12 -7.61 -17.11
CA LYS A 87 5.49 -8.68 -18.04
C LYS A 87 4.43 -8.94 -19.12
N HIS A 88 3.14 -8.78 -18.78
CA HIS A 88 2.05 -8.95 -19.73
C HIS A 88 2.08 -7.85 -20.80
N ASP A 89 2.22 -6.59 -20.38
CA ASP A 89 2.26 -5.45 -21.31
C ASP A 89 3.49 -5.47 -22.23
N ALA A 90 4.65 -5.88 -21.71
CA ALA A 90 5.85 -6.06 -22.55
C ALA A 90 5.61 -7.08 -23.68
N ARG A 91 4.78 -8.10 -23.43
CA ARG A 91 4.44 -9.15 -24.40
C ARG A 91 3.40 -8.72 -25.43
N SER A 92 2.47 -7.83 -25.08
CA SER A 92 1.47 -7.32 -26.02
C SER A 92 2.04 -6.29 -26.99
N SER A 93 3.12 -5.60 -26.62
CA SER A 93 3.79 -4.61 -27.48
C SER A 93 4.73 -5.23 -28.54
N MET A 94 5.08 -6.51 -28.42
CA MET A 94 5.94 -7.23 -29.37
C MET A 94 5.16 -7.99 -30.46
N ARG A 95 3.83 -8.00 -30.40
CA ARG A 95 2.93 -8.55 -31.42
C ARG A 95 2.33 -7.40 -32.23
#